data_AF-X6LHY9-F1
#
_entry.id   AF-X6LHY9-F1
#
_cell.length_a   1.000
_cell.length_b   1.000
_cell.length_c   1.000
_cell.angle_alpha   90.00
_cell.angle_beta   90.00
_cell.angle_gamma   90.00
#
_symmetry.space_group_name_H-M   'P 1'
#
loop_
_entity.id
_entity.type
_entity.pdbx_description
1 polymer ?
#
loop_
_entity_poly.entity_id
_entity_poly.type
_entity_poly.pdbx_seq_one_letter_code
_entity_poly.pdbx_strand_id
1 'polypeptide(L)'
;MTSDEHPSVTSFMTSSARYYGNSAKNKDMTFLVQFQNINDMKCNGGMQDNNNSSNNNQKYGKEIKTLVRLFGDSITEEELKQKIEKHHGNIETVIRDLIQQSIEKESKSEEKSKANELKNVEQVKKKKNHFILFHISLVNEISGGNKSVQKETEKTGIGETKPGINLQGYCSNEICLASKAKLPVWINIGFNNITFTSNKTSFSCPDCKKPTITSIVKAMFYNSEHSICASGDSIPLKDNNYQCSYSIKSELSYELKANKIRQHAKSIEDLRERSESAMNSIEIRNL
;
A
#
# COMPACT_ATOMS: atom_id res chain seq x y z
N MET A 1 -23.91 73.37 -3.58
CA MET A 1 -25.22 72.80 -3.95
C MET A 1 -24.99 71.35 -4.29
N THR A 2 -25.74 70.48 -3.60
CA THR A 2 -25.88 69.01 -3.76
C THR A 2 -24.60 68.18 -3.61
N SER A 3 -24.33 67.57 -2.45
CA SER A 3 -24.93 66.33 -1.89
C SER A 3 -23.87 65.20 -2.06
N ASP A 4 -23.63 64.21 -1.18
CA ASP A 4 -24.43 63.49 -0.21
C ASP A 4 -23.55 62.78 0.84
N GLU A 5 -24.10 62.72 2.06
CA GLU A 5 -24.24 61.55 2.94
C GLU A 5 -23.08 60.53 3.11
N HIS A 6 -22.52 60.52 4.32
CA HIS A 6 -22.10 59.32 5.07
C HIS A 6 -23.30 58.33 5.23
N PRO A 7 -23.17 57.02 5.57
CA PRO A 7 -22.17 56.44 6.49
C PRO A 7 -21.83 54.95 6.24
N SER A 8 -21.10 54.34 7.19
CA SER A 8 -21.38 52.99 7.76
C SER A 8 -20.13 52.11 7.86
N VAL A 9 -19.49 52.21 9.03
CA VAL A 9 -18.59 51.20 9.56
C VAL A 9 -19.41 49.95 9.86
N THR A 10 -19.23 48.90 9.05
CA THR A 10 -19.79 47.58 9.33
C THR A 10 -18.72 46.68 9.94
N SER A 11 -19.02 46.25 11.17
CA SER A 11 -18.33 45.24 11.95
C SER A 11 -18.36 43.89 11.22
N PHE A 12 -17.20 43.37 10.83
CA PHE A 12 -17.09 41.99 10.36
C PHE A 12 -17.00 41.07 11.57
N MET A 13 -18.13 40.45 11.89
CA MET A 13 -18.21 39.30 12.79
C MET A 13 -17.33 38.16 12.28
N THR A 14 -16.34 37.79 13.09
CA THR A 14 -15.59 36.55 12.94
C THR A 14 -16.53 35.36 13.21
N SER A 15 -17.02 34.75 12.14
CA SER A 15 -17.71 33.46 12.23
C SER A 15 -16.73 32.39 12.68
N SER A 16 -16.86 31.99 13.95
CA SER A 16 -16.33 30.72 14.46
C SER A 16 -17.02 29.56 13.75
N ALA A 17 -16.38 29.02 12.71
CA ALA A 17 -16.74 27.72 12.17
C ALA A 17 -16.28 26.65 13.17
N ARG A 18 -17.21 26.20 14.02
CA ARG A 18 -17.06 24.99 14.82
C ARG A 18 -16.98 23.81 13.83
N TYR A 19 -15.82 23.16 13.80
CA TYR A 19 -15.67 21.91 13.07
C TYR A 19 -16.52 20.83 13.75
N TYR A 20 -17.49 20.28 13.02
CA TYR A 20 -18.27 19.13 13.45
C TYR A 20 -17.34 17.92 13.58
N GLY A 21 -17.21 17.40 14.80
CA GLY A 21 -16.66 16.07 15.03
C GLY A 21 -17.60 15.04 14.40
N ASN A 22 -17.14 14.42 13.31
CA ASN A 22 -17.76 13.21 12.78
C ASN A 22 -17.41 12.02 13.69
N SER A 23 -18.14 11.91 14.80
CA SER A 23 -18.34 10.64 15.50
C SER A 23 -19.38 9.84 14.72
N ALA A 24 -18.92 9.13 13.68
CA ALA A 24 -19.72 8.09 13.06
C ALA A 24 -19.70 6.88 14.00
N LYS A 25 -20.72 6.81 14.87
CA LYS A 25 -21.14 5.60 15.56
C LYS A 25 -21.52 4.57 14.50
N ASN A 26 -20.62 3.65 14.17
CA ASN A 26 -20.99 2.46 13.42
C ASN A 26 -21.42 1.40 14.43
N LYS A 27 -22.73 1.26 14.56
CA LYS A 27 -23.36 0.09 15.17
C LYS A 27 -23.06 -1.10 14.25
N ASP A 28 -22.60 -2.17 14.89
CA ASP A 28 -22.50 -3.54 14.42
C ASP A 28 -23.07 -3.83 13.02
N MET A 29 -22.18 -4.13 12.08
CA MET A 29 -22.50 -5.09 11.03
C MET A 29 -21.28 -5.99 10.80
N THR A 30 -21.35 -7.12 11.47
CA THR A 30 -20.38 -8.19 11.54
C THR A 30 -20.16 -8.82 10.15
N PHE A 31 -18.93 -8.81 9.64
CA PHE A 31 -18.50 -9.78 8.63
C PHE A 31 -17.22 -10.46 9.09
N LEU A 32 -17.43 -11.48 9.94
CA LEU A 32 -16.44 -12.48 10.28
C LEU A 32 -16.24 -13.37 9.05
N VAL A 33 -15.06 -13.31 8.42
CA VAL A 33 -14.57 -14.48 7.69
C VAL A 33 -14.04 -15.44 8.75
N GLN A 34 -14.98 -16.23 9.27
CA GLN A 34 -14.69 -17.44 10.02
C GLN A 34 -14.09 -18.47 9.06
N PHE A 35 -12.87 -18.92 9.35
CA PHE A 35 -12.48 -20.28 8.98
C PHE A 35 -13.25 -21.22 9.92
N GLN A 36 -14.49 -21.51 9.55
CA GLN A 36 -15.25 -22.61 10.13
C GLN A 36 -15.05 -23.83 9.24
N ASN A 37 -14.66 -24.94 9.87
CA ASN A 37 -14.89 -26.27 9.34
C ASN A 37 -16.36 -26.37 8.90
N ILE A 38 -16.60 -26.42 7.60
CA ILE A 38 -17.93 -26.73 7.04
C ILE A 38 -18.09 -28.25 7.16
N ASN A 39 -18.49 -28.69 8.35
CA ASN A 39 -19.26 -29.92 8.47
C ASN A 39 -20.73 -29.49 8.61
N ASP A 40 -21.54 -29.97 7.68
CA ASP A 40 -23.01 -30.00 7.67
C ASP A 40 -23.78 -28.66 7.68
N MET A 41 -23.82 -27.97 6.53
CA MET A 41 -25.01 -27.21 6.15
C MET A 41 -25.77 -27.98 5.06
N LYS A 42 -26.90 -28.57 5.46
CA LYS A 42 -27.83 -29.30 4.60
C LYS A 42 -28.72 -28.31 3.85
N CYS A 43 -28.32 -27.95 2.63
CA CYS A 43 -29.14 -27.15 1.72
C CYS A 43 -30.17 -28.06 1.04
N ASN A 44 -31.45 -27.94 1.43
CA ASN A 44 -32.55 -28.60 0.74
C ASN A 44 -33.05 -27.69 -0.40
N GLY A 45 -32.70 -28.02 -1.64
CA GLY A 45 -33.26 -27.37 -2.82
C GLY A 45 -32.55 -27.78 -4.09
N GLY A 46 -33.20 -28.65 -4.88
CA GLY A 46 -32.77 -28.98 -6.24
C GLY A 46 -32.54 -30.47 -6.46
N MET A 47 -33.48 -31.11 -7.15
CA MET A 47 -33.43 -32.49 -7.63
C MET A 47 -32.32 -32.63 -8.67
N GLN A 48 -31.18 -33.22 -8.29
CA GLN A 48 -30.12 -33.62 -9.20
C GLN A 48 -29.63 -35.02 -8.81
N ASP A 49 -29.47 -35.86 -9.82
CA ASP A 49 -29.33 -37.30 -9.71
C ASP A 49 -28.09 -37.76 -8.94
N ASN A 50 -28.34 -38.69 -8.02
CA ASN A 50 -27.33 -39.43 -7.27
C ASN A 50 -26.45 -40.25 -8.23
N ASN A 51 -25.31 -39.71 -8.64
CA ASN A 51 -24.16 -40.53 -8.98
C ASN A 51 -23.20 -40.54 -7.81
N ASN A 52 -23.41 -41.55 -6.95
CA ASN A 52 -22.52 -41.95 -5.88
C ASN A 52 -21.23 -42.53 -6.47
N SER A 53 -20.38 -41.65 -7.02
CA SER A 53 -18.99 -41.98 -7.34
C SER A 53 -18.14 -41.29 -6.29
N SER A 54 -17.50 -42.08 -5.43
CA SER A 54 -16.51 -41.61 -4.46
C SER A 54 -15.39 -40.86 -5.19
N ASN A 55 -15.49 -39.55 -5.30
CA ASN A 55 -14.49 -38.72 -5.95
C ASN A 55 -13.92 -37.75 -4.93
N ASN A 56 -12.91 -38.21 -4.18
CA ASN A 56 -12.09 -37.38 -3.28
C ASN A 56 -11.50 -36.14 -3.98
N ASN A 57 -11.50 -36.14 -5.33
CA ASN A 57 -11.09 -35.04 -6.20
C ASN A 57 -11.84 -33.72 -5.98
N GLN A 58 -13.06 -33.72 -5.43
CA GLN A 58 -13.81 -32.46 -5.27
C GLN A 58 -13.48 -31.72 -3.97
N LYS A 59 -12.88 -32.41 -2.98
CA LYS A 59 -12.67 -31.85 -1.62
C LYS A 59 -11.66 -30.70 -1.58
N TYR A 60 -10.68 -30.71 -2.47
CA TYR A 60 -9.58 -29.74 -2.48
C TYR A 60 -9.54 -28.87 -3.73
N GLY A 61 -10.64 -28.78 -4.49
CA GLY A 61 -10.64 -28.12 -5.80
C GLY A 61 -10.23 -26.63 -5.75
N LYS A 62 -10.56 -25.91 -4.66
CA LYS A 62 -10.21 -24.49 -4.51
C LYS A 62 -8.74 -24.31 -4.14
N GLU A 63 -8.24 -25.16 -3.27
CA GLU A 63 -6.87 -25.23 -2.80
C GLU A 63 -5.94 -25.59 -3.96
N ILE A 64 -6.30 -26.61 -4.74
CA ILE A 64 -5.58 -27.04 -5.94
C ILE A 64 -5.49 -25.89 -6.94
N LYS A 65 -6.61 -25.25 -7.27
CA LYS A 65 -6.65 -24.11 -8.21
C LYS A 65 -5.76 -22.95 -7.74
N THR A 66 -5.72 -22.71 -6.44
CA THR A 66 -4.91 -21.63 -5.85
C THR A 66 -3.43 -21.97 -5.89
N LEU A 67 -3.06 -23.20 -5.53
CA LEU A 67 -1.67 -23.65 -5.52
C LEU A 67 -1.09 -23.76 -6.94
N VAL A 68 -1.86 -24.26 -7.92
CA VAL A 68 -1.45 -24.23 -9.34
C VAL A 68 -1.18 -22.79 -9.79
N ARG A 69 -2.00 -21.82 -9.36
CA ARG A 69 -1.78 -20.40 -9.68
C ARG A 69 -0.52 -19.82 -9.01
N LEU A 70 -0.20 -20.26 -7.80
CA LEU A 70 0.96 -19.78 -7.04
C LEU A 70 2.28 -20.38 -7.54
N PHE A 71 2.28 -21.67 -7.87
CA PHE A 71 3.46 -22.40 -8.30
C PHE A 71 3.60 -22.48 -9.83
N GLY A 72 2.59 -22.05 -10.59
CA GLY A 72 2.62 -21.99 -12.04
C GLY A 72 3.00 -23.33 -12.67
N ASP A 73 3.90 -23.29 -13.65
CA ASP A 73 4.36 -24.48 -14.39
C ASP A 73 5.32 -25.38 -13.58
N SER A 74 5.66 -25.01 -12.34
CA SER A 74 6.58 -25.82 -11.52
C SER A 74 5.94 -27.09 -10.95
N ILE A 75 4.61 -27.19 -10.98
CA ILE A 75 3.86 -28.38 -10.57
C ILE A 75 2.58 -28.56 -11.40
N THR A 76 2.31 -29.81 -11.78
CA THR A 76 1.07 -30.19 -12.47
C THR A 76 -0.07 -30.44 -11.48
N GLU A 77 -1.32 -30.31 -11.92
CA GLU A 77 -2.49 -30.52 -11.07
C GLU A 77 -2.53 -31.95 -10.49
N GLU A 78 -2.09 -32.92 -11.28
CA GLU A 78 -2.03 -34.35 -10.93
C GLU A 78 -0.98 -34.62 -9.84
N GLU A 79 0.22 -34.05 -9.98
CA GLU A 79 1.28 -34.17 -8.96
C GLU A 79 0.85 -33.51 -7.65
N LEU A 80 0.13 -32.39 -7.74
CA LEU A 80 -0.39 -31.70 -6.57
C LEU A 80 -1.47 -32.53 -5.85
N LYS A 81 -2.38 -33.18 -6.59
CA LYS A 81 -3.38 -34.09 -6.01
C LYS A 81 -2.73 -35.24 -5.26
N GLN A 82 -1.71 -35.88 -5.86
CA GLN A 82 -0.98 -36.97 -5.21
C GLN A 82 -0.30 -36.52 -3.91
N LYS A 83 0.28 -35.32 -3.88
CA LYS A 83 0.88 -34.75 -2.66
C LYS A 83 -0.17 -34.45 -1.59
N ILE A 84 -1.32 -33.91 -1.97
CA ILE A 84 -2.43 -33.68 -1.04
C ILE A 84 -2.88 -35.01 -0.43
N GLU A 85 -3.02 -36.06 -1.22
CA GLU A 85 -3.35 -37.40 -0.71
C GLU A 85 -2.26 -37.96 0.20
N LYS A 86 -0.98 -37.86 -0.19
CA LYS A 86 0.18 -38.28 0.61
C LYS A 86 0.22 -37.59 1.98
N HIS A 87 -0.14 -36.31 2.03
CA HIS A 87 -0.17 -35.52 3.24
C HIS A 87 -1.54 -35.54 3.94
N HIS A 88 -2.38 -36.52 3.62
CA HIS A 88 -3.70 -36.73 4.24
C HIS A 88 -4.57 -35.46 4.22
N GLY A 89 -4.43 -34.64 3.19
CA GLY A 89 -5.18 -33.41 3.02
C GLY A 89 -4.64 -32.18 3.75
N ASN A 90 -3.48 -32.27 4.42
CA ASN A 90 -2.88 -31.13 5.11
C ASN A 90 -2.13 -30.21 4.13
N ILE A 91 -2.82 -29.16 3.68
CA ILE A 91 -2.32 -28.18 2.70
C ILE A 91 -1.05 -27.48 3.17
N GLU A 92 -0.91 -27.20 4.46
CA GLU A 92 0.30 -26.55 4.99
C GLU A 92 1.54 -27.43 4.75
N THR A 93 1.42 -28.72 5.03
CA THR A 93 2.53 -29.67 4.79
C THR A 93 2.83 -29.85 3.31
N VAL A 94 1.80 -29.80 2.44
CA VAL A 94 1.97 -29.81 0.98
C VAL A 94 2.76 -28.60 0.51
N ILE A 95 2.42 -27.39 0.99
CA ILE A 95 3.15 -26.17 0.65
C ILE A 95 4.62 -26.28 1.07
N ARG A 96 4.89 -26.78 2.29
CA ARG A 96 6.27 -26.98 2.78
C ARG A 96 7.05 -27.95 1.89
N ASP A 97 6.44 -29.07 1.49
CA ASP A 97 7.05 -30.07 0.59
C ASP A 97 7.33 -29.49 -0.80
N LEU A 98 6.43 -28.66 -1.34
CA LEU A 98 6.64 -27.98 -2.63
C LEU A 98 7.81 -27.00 -2.60
N ILE A 99 7.90 -26.19 -1.54
CA ILE A 99 9.01 -25.26 -1.37
C ILE A 99 10.34 -26.02 -1.28
N GLN A 100 10.37 -27.10 -0.49
CA GLN A 100 11.55 -27.94 -0.34
C GLN A 100 12.00 -28.56 -1.68
N GLN A 101 11.06 -29.06 -2.47
CA GLN A 101 11.37 -29.63 -3.78
C GLN A 101 11.90 -28.60 -4.78
N SER A 102 11.39 -27.37 -4.75
CA SER A 102 11.91 -26.29 -5.60
C SER A 102 13.39 -25.99 -5.27
N ILE A 103 13.75 -25.98 -3.98
CA ILE A 103 15.13 -25.78 -3.53
C ILE A 103 16.04 -26.93 -4.01
N GLU A 104 15.57 -28.18 -3.94
CA GLU A 104 16.35 -29.36 -4.34
C GLU A 104 16.48 -29.55 -5.86
N LYS A 105 15.46 -29.17 -6.64
CA LYS A 105 15.54 -29.21 -8.11
C LYS A 105 16.59 -28.23 -8.64
N GLU A 106 16.73 -27.07 -8.00
CA GLU A 106 17.72 -26.07 -8.40
C GLU A 106 19.17 -26.50 -8.09
N SER A 107 19.43 -27.11 -6.92
CA SER A 107 20.78 -27.56 -6.55
C SER A 107 21.32 -28.66 -7.48
N LYS A 108 20.45 -29.52 -8.00
CA LYS A 108 20.80 -30.56 -8.98
C LYS A 108 21.05 -30.02 -10.39
N SER A 109 20.44 -28.90 -10.75
CA SER A 109 20.71 -28.23 -12.05
C SER A 109 22.10 -27.57 -12.11
N GLU A 110 22.67 -27.23 -10.94
CA GLU A 110 23.98 -26.61 -10.82
C GLU A 110 25.15 -27.60 -10.93
N GLU A 111 24.95 -28.89 -10.62
CA GLU A 111 25.99 -29.89 -10.86
C GLU A 111 26.11 -30.27 -12.34
N LYS A 112 25.03 -30.19 -13.12
CA LYS A 112 25.04 -30.46 -14.56
C LYS A 112 25.54 -29.27 -15.41
N SER A 113 25.44 -28.04 -14.90
CA SER A 113 25.89 -26.82 -15.62
C SER A 113 27.37 -26.45 -15.36
N LYS A 114 28.08 -27.16 -14.49
CA LYS A 114 29.54 -27.01 -14.30
C LYS A 114 30.39 -27.52 -15.49
N ALA A 115 29.77 -28.06 -16.54
CA ALA A 115 30.49 -28.49 -17.74
C ALA A 115 30.58 -27.43 -18.85
N ASN A 116 29.84 -26.31 -18.80
CA ASN A 116 29.94 -25.27 -19.83
C ASN A 116 29.76 -23.84 -19.27
N GLU A 117 30.77 -23.02 -19.55
CA GLU A 117 30.85 -21.54 -19.49
C GLU A 117 30.97 -20.82 -18.12
N LEU A 118 32.21 -20.41 -17.83
CA LEU A 118 32.50 -19.19 -17.08
C LEU A 118 31.98 -17.97 -17.88
N LYS A 119 30.88 -17.37 -17.41
CA LYS A 119 30.57 -15.91 -17.43
C LYS A 119 29.10 -15.68 -17.05
N ASN A 120 28.73 -15.78 -15.76
CA ASN A 120 27.64 -15.02 -15.12
C ASN A 120 27.32 -15.45 -13.67
N VAL A 121 28.33 -15.64 -12.83
CA VAL A 121 28.14 -16.06 -11.43
C VAL A 121 27.36 -15.00 -10.60
N GLU A 122 27.35 -13.74 -11.03
CA GLU A 122 26.77 -12.63 -10.27
C GLU A 122 25.26 -12.39 -10.55
N GLN A 123 24.80 -12.62 -11.78
CA GLN A 123 23.37 -12.48 -12.13
C GLN A 123 22.52 -13.63 -11.57
N VAL A 124 23.07 -14.85 -11.53
CA VAL A 124 22.40 -16.02 -10.94
C VAL A 124 22.24 -15.85 -9.43
N LYS A 125 23.27 -15.33 -8.72
CA LYS A 125 23.20 -15.04 -7.28
C LYS A 125 22.14 -13.98 -6.93
N LYS A 126 21.97 -12.94 -7.75
CA LYS A 126 20.94 -11.91 -7.53
C LYS A 126 19.50 -12.44 -7.73
N LYS A 127 19.27 -13.30 -8.73
CA LYS A 127 17.96 -13.95 -8.93
C LYS A 127 17.63 -14.93 -7.80
N LYS A 128 18.61 -15.72 -7.34
CA LYS A 128 18.49 -16.64 -6.20
C LYS A 128 18.04 -15.93 -4.92
N ASN A 129 18.69 -14.83 -4.57
CA ASN A 129 18.36 -14.09 -3.34
C ASN A 129 16.96 -13.48 -3.40
N HIS A 130 16.47 -13.06 -4.58
CA HIS A 130 15.14 -12.50 -4.74
C HIS A 130 14.03 -13.55 -4.59
N PHE A 131 14.22 -14.72 -5.22
CA PHE A 131 13.26 -15.83 -5.14
C PHE A 131 13.13 -16.39 -3.72
N ILE A 132 14.26 -16.59 -3.03
CA ILE A 132 14.30 -17.07 -1.64
C ILE A 132 13.68 -16.03 -0.68
N LEU A 133 13.98 -14.73 -0.83
CA LEU A 133 13.35 -13.68 0.00
C LEU A 133 11.83 -13.64 -0.17
N PHE A 134 11.36 -13.78 -1.41
CA PHE A 134 9.94 -13.73 -1.73
C PHE A 134 9.17 -14.88 -1.07
N HIS A 135 9.71 -16.10 -1.13
CA HIS A 135 9.07 -17.26 -0.51
C HIS A 135 9.16 -17.24 1.03
N ILE A 136 10.27 -16.80 1.62
CA ILE A 136 10.39 -16.66 3.08
C ILE A 136 9.41 -15.62 3.63
N SER A 137 9.22 -14.49 2.93
CA SER A 137 8.25 -13.46 3.32
C SER A 137 6.81 -13.99 3.28
N LEU A 138 6.47 -14.79 2.25
CA LEU A 138 5.13 -15.36 2.09
C LEU A 138 4.81 -16.42 3.16
N VAL A 139 5.79 -17.23 3.54
CA VAL A 139 5.62 -18.23 4.63
C VAL A 139 5.40 -17.54 5.98
N ASN A 140 6.08 -16.42 6.24
CA ASN A 140 5.90 -15.64 7.48
C ASN A 140 4.52 -14.98 7.58
N GLU A 141 3.92 -14.59 6.45
CA GLU A 141 2.53 -14.08 6.42
C GLU A 141 1.49 -15.17 6.70
N ILE A 142 1.77 -16.43 6.35
CA ILE A 142 0.85 -17.55 6.56
C ILE A 142 0.96 -18.12 7.98
N SER A 143 2.14 -18.06 8.62
CA SER A 143 2.35 -18.58 9.98
C SER A 143 2.17 -17.57 11.12
N GLY A 144 2.02 -16.28 10.81
CA GLY A 144 1.88 -15.20 11.79
C GLY A 144 0.44 -14.75 11.96
N GLY A 145 -0.21 -15.12 13.05
CA GLY A 145 -1.48 -14.52 13.46
C GLY A 145 -1.31 -13.03 13.73
N ASN A 146 -1.68 -12.19 12.77
CA ASN A 146 -2.43 -10.94 12.91
C ASN A 146 -2.46 -10.19 11.57
N LYS A 147 -3.68 -9.89 11.13
CA LYS A 147 -4.03 -9.31 9.83
C LYS A 147 -3.57 -7.85 9.76
N SER A 148 -2.63 -7.53 8.87
CA SER A 148 -2.51 -6.16 8.36
C SER A 148 -3.62 -5.94 7.34
N VAL A 149 -4.61 -5.15 7.74
CA VAL A 149 -5.76 -4.76 6.91
C VAL A 149 -5.28 -3.71 5.91
N GLN A 150 -5.21 -4.06 4.62
CA GLN A 150 -5.17 -3.05 3.57
C GLN A 150 -6.55 -2.41 3.43
N LYS A 151 -6.59 -1.09 3.64
CA LYS A 151 -7.76 -0.22 3.52
C LYS A 151 -8.18 -0.15 2.05
N GLU A 152 -9.50 -0.18 1.80
CA GLU A 152 -10.09 -0.14 0.46
C GLU A 152 -9.54 1.00 -0.41
N THR A 153 -9.24 0.65 -1.66
CA THR A 153 -8.56 1.48 -2.66
C THR A 153 -9.32 2.75 -3.01
N GLU A 154 -8.88 3.87 -2.42
CA GLU A 154 -8.92 5.19 -3.07
C GLU A 154 -8.35 5.00 -4.49
N LYS A 155 -9.08 5.37 -5.55
CA LYS A 155 -8.71 5.15 -6.96
C LYS A 155 -7.20 5.37 -7.15
N THR A 156 -6.44 4.27 -7.17
CA THR A 156 -5.01 4.31 -6.89
C THR A 156 -4.30 5.06 -8.00
N GLY A 157 -3.71 6.20 -7.67
CA GLY A 157 -2.78 6.87 -8.58
C GLY A 157 -1.64 5.92 -8.93
N ILE A 158 -1.12 6.02 -10.16
CA ILE A 158 -0.01 5.18 -10.61
C ILE A 158 1.28 5.67 -9.96
N GLY A 159 2.06 4.77 -9.35
CA GLY A 159 3.33 5.09 -8.69
C GLY A 159 3.31 4.76 -7.20
N GLU A 160 4.50 4.76 -6.60
CA GLU A 160 4.68 4.46 -5.17
C GLU A 160 4.82 5.76 -4.38
N THR A 161 4.05 5.89 -3.29
CA THR A 161 4.28 6.92 -2.28
C THR A 161 5.34 6.43 -1.29
N LYS A 162 6.28 7.30 -0.92
CA LYS A 162 7.38 6.99 0.02
C LYS A 162 7.57 8.13 1.02
N PRO A 163 8.35 7.94 2.10
CA PRO A 163 8.63 9.03 3.04
C PRO A 163 9.16 10.30 2.37
N GLY A 164 8.79 11.45 2.93
CA GLY A 164 9.05 12.79 2.40
C GLY A 164 7.93 13.32 1.52
N ILE A 165 8.29 14.09 0.49
CA ILE A 165 7.36 14.76 -0.42
C ILE A 165 6.92 13.80 -1.53
N ASN A 166 5.61 13.69 -1.73
CA ASN A 166 4.98 13.00 -2.84
C ASN A 166 4.05 13.97 -3.57
N LEU A 167 4.21 14.11 -4.88
CA LEU A 167 3.36 14.95 -5.71
C LEU A 167 2.42 14.09 -6.54
N GLN A 168 1.15 14.49 -6.64
CA GLN A 168 0.18 13.89 -7.53
C GLN A 168 -0.08 14.82 -8.70
N GLY A 169 -0.02 14.30 -9.93
CA GLY A 169 -0.34 15.07 -11.12
C GLY A 169 -0.75 14.22 -12.31
N TYR A 170 -1.00 14.88 -13.44
CA TYR A 170 -1.41 14.22 -14.68
C TYR A 170 -0.30 14.27 -15.74
N CYS A 171 -0.11 13.16 -16.44
CA CYS A 171 0.82 13.05 -17.54
C CYS A 171 0.21 13.62 -18.83
N SER A 172 0.92 14.53 -19.49
CA SER A 172 0.51 15.13 -20.77
C SER A 172 0.96 14.35 -22.01
N ASN A 173 1.75 13.28 -21.83
CA ASN A 173 2.25 12.48 -22.94
C ASN A 173 1.14 11.58 -23.51
N GLU A 174 0.61 11.92 -24.68
CA GLU A 174 -0.53 11.22 -25.30
C GLU A 174 -0.29 9.72 -25.54
N ILE A 175 0.97 9.29 -25.72
CA ILE A 175 1.31 7.87 -25.87
C ILE A 175 1.43 7.12 -24.53
N CYS A 176 1.45 7.82 -23.40
CA CYS A 176 1.53 7.25 -22.06
C CYS A 176 0.20 6.63 -21.63
N LEU A 177 0.23 5.43 -21.03
CA LEU A 177 -0.97 4.74 -20.56
C LEU A 177 -1.71 5.56 -19.49
N ALA A 178 -0.97 6.12 -18.52
CA ALA A 178 -1.55 7.01 -17.50
C ALA A 178 -2.29 8.22 -18.11
N SER A 179 -1.76 8.81 -19.19
CA SER A 179 -2.40 9.94 -19.87
C SER A 179 -3.68 9.55 -20.59
N LYS A 180 -3.63 8.46 -21.37
CA LYS A 180 -4.79 7.92 -22.12
C LYS A 180 -5.96 7.58 -21.19
N ALA A 181 -5.66 7.01 -20.03
CA ALA A 181 -6.66 6.65 -19.03
C ALA A 181 -7.02 7.81 -18.09
N LYS A 182 -6.42 9.00 -18.25
CA LYS A 182 -6.57 10.17 -17.38
C LYS A 182 -6.33 9.83 -15.90
N LEU A 183 -5.40 8.92 -15.64
CA LEU A 183 -5.08 8.46 -14.29
C LEU A 183 -4.10 9.43 -13.62
N PRO A 184 -4.35 9.82 -12.37
CA PRO A 184 -3.38 10.60 -11.61
C PRO A 184 -2.15 9.74 -11.32
N VAL A 185 -1.00 10.39 -11.24
CA VAL A 185 0.31 9.74 -11.11
C VAL A 185 1.04 10.34 -9.92
N TRP A 186 1.59 9.47 -9.07
CA TRP A 186 2.39 9.82 -7.91
C TRP A 186 3.87 9.91 -8.27
N ILE A 187 4.52 10.96 -7.78
CA ILE A 187 5.94 11.23 -7.96
C ILE A 187 6.54 11.41 -6.57
N ASN A 188 7.44 10.53 -6.18
CA ASN A 188 8.17 10.68 -4.93
C ASN A 188 9.42 11.54 -5.15
N ILE A 189 9.49 12.63 -4.39
CA ILE A 189 10.65 13.54 -4.35
C ILE A 189 11.54 13.20 -3.16
N GLY A 190 10.98 12.61 -2.10
CA GLY A 190 11.70 12.22 -0.88
C GLY A 190 11.88 13.37 0.10
N PHE A 191 12.89 13.27 0.97
CA PHE A 191 13.25 14.32 1.93
C PHE A 191 14.08 15.40 1.23
N ASN A 192 13.41 16.46 0.77
CA ASN A 192 14.05 17.52 0.01
C ASN A 192 13.37 18.88 0.24
N ASN A 193 14.01 19.93 -0.27
CA ASN A 193 13.42 21.25 -0.47
C ASN A 193 13.23 21.46 -1.97
N ILE A 194 11.98 21.66 -2.40
CA ILE A 194 11.67 21.95 -3.80
C ILE A 194 10.83 23.21 -3.93
N THR A 195 11.04 23.92 -5.02
CA THR A 195 10.16 24.98 -5.49
C THR A 195 9.62 24.62 -6.86
N PHE A 196 8.32 24.84 -7.09
CA PHE A 196 7.72 24.61 -8.39
C PHE A 196 6.51 25.50 -8.62
N THR A 197 6.22 25.79 -9.89
CA THR A 197 4.96 26.42 -10.31
C THR A 197 4.06 25.34 -10.88
N SER A 198 2.84 25.23 -10.35
CA SER A 198 1.98 24.04 -10.52
C SER A 198 1.59 23.69 -11.96
N ASN A 199 1.72 24.62 -12.91
CA ASN A 199 1.44 24.43 -14.33
C ASN A 199 2.64 24.65 -15.28
N LYS A 200 3.82 25.02 -14.76
CA LYS A 200 5.03 25.29 -15.58
C LYS A 200 6.13 24.27 -15.37
N THR A 201 6.30 23.81 -14.13
CA THR A 201 7.34 22.84 -13.80
C THR A 201 6.89 21.45 -14.25
N SER A 202 7.76 20.75 -14.99
CA SER A 202 7.51 19.38 -15.40
C SER A 202 8.28 18.38 -14.53
N PHE A 203 7.63 17.27 -14.22
CA PHE A 203 8.22 16.16 -13.48
C PHE A 203 8.18 14.88 -14.29
N SER A 204 9.15 13.99 -14.03
CA SER A 204 9.25 12.69 -14.70
C SER A 204 8.08 11.79 -14.33
N CYS A 205 7.34 11.34 -15.35
CA CYS A 205 6.28 10.37 -15.18
C CYS A 205 6.87 8.99 -14.85
N PRO A 206 6.50 8.32 -13.75
CA PRO A 206 6.95 6.96 -13.47
C PRO A 206 6.56 5.94 -14.53
N ASP A 207 5.52 6.21 -15.32
CA ASP A 207 4.98 5.28 -16.32
C ASP A 207 5.77 5.38 -17.64
N CYS A 208 5.85 6.57 -18.25
CA CYS A 208 6.59 6.77 -19.51
C CYS A 208 8.02 7.31 -19.36
N LYS A 209 8.48 7.58 -18.13
CA LYS A 209 9.81 8.11 -17.78
C LYS A 209 10.19 9.48 -18.37
N LYS A 210 9.26 10.15 -19.07
CA LYS A 210 9.46 11.49 -19.64
C LYS A 210 9.02 12.59 -18.66
N PRO A 211 9.63 13.79 -18.72
CA PRO A 211 9.25 14.95 -17.89
C PRO A 211 7.95 15.58 -18.40
N THR A 212 6.84 14.88 -18.23
CA THR A 212 5.55 15.20 -18.86
C THR A 212 4.43 15.36 -17.84
N ILE A 213 4.72 15.32 -16.55
CA ILE A 213 3.72 15.68 -15.54
C ILE A 213 3.82 17.18 -15.29
N THR A 214 2.89 17.95 -15.86
CA THR A 214 2.88 19.42 -15.80
C THR A 214 1.74 19.98 -14.95
N SER A 215 0.72 19.17 -14.61
CA SER A 215 -0.42 19.58 -13.79
C SER A 215 -0.35 18.87 -12.45
N ILE A 216 0.22 19.55 -11.45
CA ILE A 216 0.26 19.06 -10.07
C ILE A 216 -0.99 19.52 -9.32
N VAL A 217 -1.73 18.57 -8.76
CA VAL A 217 -3.03 18.83 -8.12
C VAL A 217 -3.02 18.55 -6.62
N LYS A 218 -2.07 17.75 -6.14
CA LYS A 218 -1.96 17.39 -4.73
C LYS A 218 -0.49 17.23 -4.33
N ALA A 219 -0.15 17.66 -3.13
CA ALA A 219 1.10 17.31 -2.46
C ALA A 219 0.77 16.52 -1.20
N MET A 220 1.55 15.48 -0.93
CA MET A 220 1.41 14.64 0.24
C MET A 220 2.76 14.47 0.92
N PHE A 221 2.79 14.77 2.20
CA PHE A 221 3.93 14.57 3.07
C PHE A 221 3.69 13.31 3.87
N TYR A 222 4.71 12.46 3.95
CA TYR A 222 4.61 11.18 4.63
C TYR A 222 5.84 10.94 5.49
N ASN A 223 5.64 10.63 6.77
CA ASN A 223 6.68 10.38 7.75
C ASN A 223 7.79 11.45 7.72
N SER A 224 7.38 12.72 7.71
CA SER A 224 8.29 13.87 7.61
C SER A 224 7.82 15.04 8.46
N GLU A 225 8.75 15.78 9.03
CA GLU A 225 8.50 17.16 9.44
C GLU A 225 8.49 18.03 8.19
N HIS A 226 7.41 18.77 7.95
CA HIS A 226 7.26 19.48 6.68
C HIS A 226 6.77 20.91 6.79
N SER A 227 7.00 21.64 5.71
CA SER A 227 6.38 22.94 5.48
C SER A 227 5.95 23.11 4.04
N ILE A 228 4.83 23.79 3.84
CA ILE A 228 4.32 24.20 2.54
C ILE A 228 4.00 25.70 2.57
N CYS A 229 4.46 26.42 1.55
CA CYS A 229 4.16 27.83 1.35
C CYS A 229 3.70 28.05 -0.10
N ALA A 230 2.56 28.69 -0.31
CA ALA A 230 2.14 29.13 -1.64
C ALA A 230 2.55 30.60 -1.87
N SER A 231 2.78 30.97 -3.12
CA SER A 231 3.01 32.36 -3.52
C SER A 231 1.79 33.22 -3.16
N GLY A 232 1.96 34.12 -2.20
CA GLY A 232 0.88 34.96 -1.65
C GLY A 232 0.59 34.70 -0.17
N ASP A 233 1.05 33.58 0.38
CA ASP A 233 0.94 33.30 1.80
C ASP A 233 2.08 33.99 2.57
N SER A 234 1.75 34.65 3.68
CA SER A 234 2.75 35.32 4.53
C SER A 234 3.43 34.38 5.52
N ILE A 235 2.82 33.22 5.82
CA ILE A 235 3.32 32.26 6.81
C ILE A 235 3.22 30.83 6.24
N PRO A 236 4.33 30.07 6.18
CA PRO A 236 4.30 28.68 5.76
C PRO A 236 3.52 27.83 6.76
N LEU A 237 2.67 26.94 6.26
CA LEU A 237 2.04 25.91 7.09
C LEU A 237 3.11 24.90 7.48
N LYS A 238 3.31 24.70 8.79
CA LYS A 238 4.26 23.75 9.36
C LYS A 238 3.51 22.70 10.17
N ASP A 239 3.91 21.45 10.01
CA ASP A 239 3.26 20.32 10.65
C ASP A 239 4.25 19.13 10.74
N ASN A 240 3.99 18.19 11.63
CA ASN A 240 4.81 17.00 11.88
C ASN A 240 3.97 15.70 11.92
N ASN A 241 2.81 15.72 11.27
CA ASN A 241 1.93 14.57 11.12
C ASN A 241 2.57 13.42 10.31
N TYR A 242 2.17 12.18 10.65
CA TYR A 242 2.58 10.97 9.92
C TYR A 242 2.21 11.03 8.43
N GLN A 243 1.04 11.60 8.12
CA GLN A 243 0.59 11.81 6.76
C GLN A 243 -0.19 13.12 6.70
N CYS A 244 0.16 13.99 5.76
CA CYS A 244 -0.58 15.23 5.53
C CYS A 244 -0.73 15.47 4.02
N SER A 245 -1.93 15.88 3.60
CA SER A 245 -2.26 16.09 2.19
C SER A 245 -2.75 17.51 1.95
N TYR A 246 -2.21 18.15 0.93
CA TYR A 246 -2.54 19.52 0.54
C TYR A 246 -3.00 19.55 -0.91
N SER A 247 -4.11 20.25 -1.17
CA SER A 247 -4.54 20.55 -2.53
C SER A 247 -3.68 21.66 -3.12
N ILE A 248 -3.17 21.43 -4.33
CA ILE A 248 -2.33 22.39 -5.06
C ILE A 248 -3.21 23.14 -6.05
N LYS A 249 -3.21 24.46 -5.96
CA LYS A 249 -3.94 25.33 -6.89
C LYS A 249 -3.10 25.56 -8.14
N SER A 250 -3.77 25.60 -9.29
CA SER A 250 -3.13 25.96 -10.56
C SER A 250 -2.52 27.37 -10.50
N GLU A 251 -1.48 27.61 -11.27
CA GLU A 251 -0.80 28.91 -11.48
C GLU A 251 -0.08 29.51 -10.27
N LEU A 252 -0.18 28.91 -9.09
CA LEU A 252 0.62 29.32 -7.93
C LEU A 252 2.00 28.65 -7.93
N SER A 253 2.95 29.35 -7.33
CA SER A 253 4.26 28.77 -7.01
C SER A 253 4.25 28.26 -5.58
N TYR A 254 4.89 27.12 -5.35
CA TYR A 254 4.94 26.46 -4.06
C TYR A 254 6.39 26.22 -3.65
N GLU A 255 6.68 26.47 -2.38
CA GLU A 255 7.89 26.01 -1.70
C GLU A 255 7.52 24.89 -0.73
N LEU A 256 8.04 23.70 -0.98
CA LEU A 256 7.81 22.50 -0.16
C LEU A 256 9.11 22.06 0.48
N LYS A 257 9.08 21.80 1.79
CA LYS A 257 10.20 21.23 2.53
C LYS A 257 9.73 20.00 3.28
N ALA A 258 10.50 18.93 3.21
CA ALA A 258 10.32 17.76 4.05
C ALA A 258 11.65 17.28 4.62
N ASN A 259 11.69 17.13 5.93
CA ASN A 259 12.83 16.60 6.67
C ASN A 259 12.44 15.26 7.31
N LYS A 260 13.44 14.41 7.55
CA LYS A 260 13.23 13.21 8.36
C LYS A 260 12.75 13.64 9.75
N ILE A 261 11.70 13.00 10.25
CA ILE A 261 11.27 13.18 11.64
C ILE A 261 12.44 12.78 12.54
N ARG A 262 12.87 13.70 13.41
CA ARG A 262 13.88 13.38 14.42
C ARG A 262 13.16 13.23 15.75
N GLN A 263 13.38 12.10 16.43
CA GLN A 263 12.96 12.00 17.82
C GLN A 263 13.78 13.01 18.63
N HIS A 264 13.14 14.08 19.09
CA HIS A 264 13.75 15.12 19.92
C HIS A 264 13.93 14.69 21.39
N ALA A 265 14.07 13.39 21.64
CA ALA A 265 14.27 12.92 22.99
C ALA A 265 15.69 13.21 23.46
N LYS A 266 15.79 13.68 24.70
CA LYS A 266 17.09 13.99 25.31
C LYS A 266 17.84 12.73 25.71
N SER A 267 17.12 11.67 26.06
CA SER A 267 17.64 10.33 26.38
C SER A 267 16.56 9.26 26.17
N ILE A 268 16.92 8.00 26.36
CA ILE A 268 15.96 6.88 26.34
C ILE A 268 15.00 6.94 27.53
N GLU A 269 15.44 7.46 28.67
CA GLU A 269 14.59 7.68 29.85
C GLU A 269 13.52 8.74 29.58
N ASP A 270 13.88 9.83 28.90
CA ASP A 270 12.93 10.86 28.45
C ASP A 270 11.87 10.27 27.50
N LEU A 271 12.26 9.39 26.57
CA LEU A 271 11.29 8.65 25.75
C LEU A 271 10.36 7.78 26.59
N ARG A 272 10.93 7.03 27.54
CA ARG A 272 10.15 6.12 28.40
C ARG A 272 9.13 6.90 29.23
N GLU A 273 9.56 7.97 29.89
CA GLU A 273 8.71 8.80 30.74
C GLU A 273 7.58 9.47 29.94
N ARG A 274 7.89 10.02 28.75
CA ARG A 274 6.87 10.61 27.86
C ARG A 274 5.87 9.57 27.35
N SER A 275 6.34 8.36 27.04
CA SER A 275 5.48 7.27 26.59
C SER A 275 4.56 6.79 27.71
N GLU A 276 5.09 6.63 28.93
CA GLU A 276 4.32 6.26 30.12
C GLU A 276 3.29 7.34 30.46
N SER A 277 3.66 8.61 30.37
CA SER A 277 2.74 9.74 30.57
C SER A 277 1.63 9.76 29.53
N ALA A 278 1.93 9.53 28.26
CA ALA A 278 0.95 9.45 27.19
C ALA A 278 -0.01 8.27 27.36
N MET A 279 0.50 7.09 27.74
CA MET A 279 -0.33 5.91 28.02
C MET A 279 -1.25 6.10 29.22
N ASN A 280 -0.83 6.90 30.19
CA ASN A 280 -1.62 7.24 31.37
C ASN A 280 -2.56 8.44 31.16
N SER A 281 -2.58 9.04 29.97
CA SER A 281 -3.41 10.21 29.70
C SER A 281 -4.90 9.87 29.74
N ILE A 282 -5.72 10.87 30.07
CA ILE A 282 -7.18 10.71 30.18
C ILE A 282 -7.77 10.35 28.81
N GLU A 283 -7.19 10.89 27.73
CA GLU A 283 -7.60 10.59 26.36
C GLU A 283 -7.49 9.09 26.06
N ILE A 284 -6.37 8.45 26.41
CA ILE A 284 -6.18 7.01 26.20
C ILE A 284 -7.03 6.17 27.16
N ARG A 285 -7.18 6.60 28.42
CA ARG A 285 -8.01 5.89 29.41
C ARG A 285 -9.51 5.92 29.10
N ASN A 286 -9.96 6.89 28.33
CA ASN A 286 -11.38 7.05 27.95
C ASN A 286 -11.73 6.39 26.60
N LEU A 287 -10.78 5.70 25.95
CA LEU A 287 -11.01 4.87 24.76
C LEU A 287 -11.57 3.49 25.16
#